data_AF-A0A1K1M5L7-F1
#
_entry.id   AF-A0A1K1M5L7-F1
#
_cell.length_a   1.000
_cell.length_b   1.000
_cell.length_c   1.000
_cell.angle_alpha   90.00
_cell.angle_beta   90.00
_cell.angle_gamma   90.00
#
_symmetry.space_group_name_H-M   'P 1'
#
loop_
_entity.id
_entity.type
_entity.pdbx_description
1 polymer ?
#
loop_
_entity_poly.entity_id
_entity_poly.type
_entity_poly.pdbx_seq_one_letter_code
_entity_poly.pdbx_strand_id
1 'polypeptide(L)'
;MILLIEIVSLYASFFRGDANAPYWGAILPILYALVIAPHALIGRPDIPRRIMTQTLHAKWNNAEDLVGYICDYWMAFAYPATSWKKRRNSAVLSFVSFFLAAVYVLQEYFVAGIVLLAAGCILHGMSVRVDRPRTVYASAAYREGAADAPARREWELAAMSIIAFTDLYPEDPLIRDSARQVLEDGDIGPLLAMHRYDHGANWV
;
A
#
# COMPACT_ATOMS: atom_id res chain seq x y z
N MET A 1 10.71 9.12 13.52
CA MET A 1 11.83 8.22 13.89
C MET A 1 12.70 7.88 12.69
N ILE A 2 12.21 7.20 11.65
CA ILE A 2 13.02 6.88 10.45
C ILE A 2 13.66 8.11 9.81
N LEU A 3 12.90 9.20 9.61
CA LEU A 3 13.45 10.44 9.04
C LEU A 3 14.57 11.06 9.89
N LEU A 4 14.49 10.95 11.23
CA LEU A 4 15.55 11.45 12.12
C LEU A 4 16.80 10.57 12.06
N ILE A 5 16.63 9.25 12.04
CA ILE A 5 17.74 8.29 11.88
C ILE A 5 18.44 8.54 10.55
N GLU A 6 17.68 8.82 9.50
CA GLU A 6 18.21 9.08 8.16
C GLU A 6 19.01 10.39 8.11
N ILE A 7 18.51 11.47 8.72
CA ILE A 7 19.26 12.73 8.83
C ILE A 7 20.59 12.52 9.56
N VAL A 8 20.59 11.79 10.67
CA VAL A 8 21.81 11.48 11.42
C VAL A 8 22.77 10.62 10.59
N SER A 9 22.25 9.67 9.83
CA SER A 9 23.06 8.77 8.98
C SER A 9 23.67 9.51 7.80
N LEU A 10 22.93 10.42 7.16
CA LEU A 10 23.43 11.32 6.12
C LEU A 10 24.50 12.25 6.68
N TYR A 11 24.26 12.86 7.85
CA TYR A 11 25.26 13.69 8.52
C TYR A 11 26.54 12.90 8.79
N ALA A 12 26.43 11.69 9.35
CA ALA A 12 27.60 10.82 9.54
C ALA A 12 28.28 10.46 8.21
N SER A 13 27.53 10.36 7.11
CA SER A 13 28.08 9.99 5.80
C SER A 13 28.94 11.07 5.15
N PHE A 14 28.58 12.35 5.36
CA PHE A 14 29.31 13.47 4.76
C PHE A 14 30.36 14.09 5.67
N PHE A 15 30.21 13.95 7.00
CA PHE A 15 31.06 14.65 7.97
C PHE A 15 32.04 13.75 8.73
N ARG A 16 31.90 12.42 8.72
CA ARG A 16 32.97 11.54 9.21
C ARG A 16 33.99 11.30 8.09
N GLY A 17 35.24 11.68 8.32
CA GLY A 17 36.35 11.44 7.38
C GLY A 17 36.80 9.97 7.27
N ASP A 18 35.95 9.01 7.62
CA ASP A 18 36.26 7.58 7.60
C ASP A 18 35.98 6.99 6.21
N ALA A 19 36.78 6.00 5.79
CA ALA A 19 36.63 5.36 4.47
C ALA A 19 35.25 4.72 4.22
N ASN A 20 34.56 4.29 5.29
CA ASN A 20 33.22 3.70 5.21
C ASN A 20 32.10 4.71 5.40
N ALA A 21 32.42 5.97 5.72
CA ALA A 21 31.43 6.99 6.01
C ALA A 21 30.37 7.13 4.92
N PRO A 22 30.71 7.16 3.61
CA PRO A 22 29.74 7.37 2.54
C PRO A 22 28.56 6.40 2.56
N TYR A 23 28.74 5.17 3.10
CA TYR A 23 27.73 4.11 3.08
C TYR A 23 26.69 4.19 4.21
N TRP A 24 26.88 4.99 5.26
CA TRP A 24 25.96 5.01 6.40
C TRP A 24 24.53 5.42 6.01
N GLY A 25 24.38 6.38 5.10
CA GLY A 25 23.07 6.79 4.56
C GLY A 25 22.43 5.74 3.64
N ALA A 26 23.21 4.80 3.10
CA ALA A 26 22.67 3.75 2.23
C ALA A 26 22.06 2.57 3.01
N ILE A 27 22.50 2.35 4.25
CA ILE A 27 22.14 1.15 5.04
C ILE A 27 20.63 1.09 5.29
N LEU A 28 20.03 2.18 5.77
CA LEU A 28 18.63 2.15 6.17
C LEU A 28 17.66 1.95 4.99
N PRO A 29 17.81 2.66 3.85
CA PRO A 29 16.99 2.38 2.68
C PRO A 29 17.13 0.94 2.16
N ILE A 30 18.34 0.40 2.11
CA ILE A 30 18.59 -0.97 1.64
C ILE A 30 17.95 -1.99 2.58
N LEU A 31 18.18 -1.87 3.90
CA LEU A 31 17.58 -2.79 4.88
C LEU A 31 16.05 -2.73 4.83
N TYR A 32 15.47 -1.54 4.69
CA TYR A 32 14.03 -1.40 4.59
C TYR A 32 13.48 -2.05 3.32
N ALA A 33 14.16 -1.87 2.18
CA ALA A 33 13.80 -2.49 0.92
C ALA A 33 13.90 -4.03 1.00
N LEU A 34 14.93 -4.58 1.66
CA LEU A 34 15.11 -6.02 1.77
C LEU A 34 14.12 -6.69 2.73
N VAL A 35 13.85 -6.06 3.88
CA VAL A 35 13.04 -6.69 4.93
C VAL A 35 11.55 -6.43 4.72
N ILE A 36 11.19 -5.18 4.43
CA ILE A 36 9.78 -4.76 4.45
C ILE A 36 9.14 -4.90 3.06
N ALA A 37 9.87 -4.61 1.98
CA ALA A 37 9.28 -4.61 0.64
C ALA A 37 8.76 -5.98 0.18
N PRO A 38 9.41 -7.13 0.46
CA PRO A 38 8.85 -8.43 0.08
C PRO A 38 7.48 -8.68 0.72
N HIS A 39 7.35 -8.39 2.02
CA HIS A 39 6.08 -8.52 2.73
C HIS A 39 5.00 -7.62 2.14
N ALA A 40 5.38 -6.41 1.71
CA ALA A 40 4.47 -5.40 1.20
C ALA A 40 4.09 -5.55 -0.29
N LEU A 41 5.00 -6.06 -1.13
CA LEU A 41 4.86 -6.11 -2.58
C LEU A 41 4.52 -7.51 -3.09
N ILE A 42 4.97 -8.55 -2.39
CA ILE A 42 4.77 -9.97 -2.76
C ILE A 42 3.62 -10.59 -1.93
N GLY A 43 3.20 -9.89 -0.86
CA GLY A 43 2.30 -10.37 0.20
C GLY A 43 1.33 -11.48 -0.22
N ARG A 44 1.48 -12.66 0.37
CA ARG A 44 0.52 -13.74 0.24
C ARG A 44 -0.64 -13.48 1.20
N PRO A 45 -1.90 -13.46 0.73
CA PRO A 45 -3.03 -13.59 1.63
C PRO A 45 -2.92 -14.92 2.39
N ASP A 46 -3.24 -14.91 3.69
CA ASP A 46 -3.27 -16.16 4.47
C ASP A 46 -4.35 -17.10 3.95
N ILE A 47 -5.42 -16.54 3.38
CA ILE A 47 -6.49 -17.27 2.72
C ILE A 47 -6.13 -17.45 1.23
N PRO A 48 -6.15 -18.70 0.71
CA PRO A 48 -5.98 -18.95 -0.71
C PRO A 48 -6.99 -18.20 -1.57
N ARG A 49 -6.56 -17.65 -2.72
CA ARG A 49 -7.41 -16.90 -3.65
C ARG A 49 -8.73 -17.61 -3.96
N ARG A 50 -8.68 -18.93 -4.19
CA ARG A 50 -9.88 -19.75 -4.45
C ARG A 50 -10.91 -19.68 -3.32
N ILE A 51 -10.46 -19.74 -2.07
CA ILE A 51 -11.34 -19.69 -0.90
C ILE A 51 -11.91 -18.28 -0.75
N MET A 52 -11.09 -17.23 -0.93
CA MET A 52 -11.58 -15.85 -0.94
C MET A 52 -12.69 -15.65 -1.99
N THR A 53 -12.45 -16.13 -3.21
CA THR A 53 -13.42 -16.02 -4.32
C THR A 53 -14.72 -16.73 -4.00
N GLN A 54 -14.67 -17.94 -3.44
CA GLN A 54 -15.87 -18.67 -3.02
C GLN A 54 -16.65 -17.94 -1.93
N THR A 55 -15.95 -17.44 -0.89
CA THR A 55 -16.58 -16.70 0.21
C THR A 55 -17.22 -15.41 -0.27
N LEU A 56 -16.53 -14.65 -1.13
CA LEU A 56 -17.05 -13.38 -1.64
C LEU A 56 -18.17 -13.59 -2.66
N HIS A 57 -18.12 -14.61 -3.52
CA HIS A 57 -19.20 -14.92 -4.46
C HIS A 57 -20.53 -15.24 -3.77
N ALA A 58 -20.51 -15.72 -2.52
CA ALA A 58 -21.74 -15.95 -1.78
C ALA A 58 -22.47 -14.64 -1.41
N LYS A 59 -21.80 -13.49 -1.46
CA LYS A 59 -22.31 -12.20 -0.96
C LYS A 59 -22.22 -11.06 -1.97
N TRP A 60 -21.30 -11.16 -2.93
CA TRP A 60 -20.91 -10.09 -3.86
C TRP A 60 -20.97 -10.58 -5.31
N ASN A 61 -21.56 -9.78 -6.19
CA ASN A 61 -21.63 -10.10 -7.63
C ASN A 61 -20.32 -9.81 -8.38
N ASN A 62 -19.46 -8.94 -7.84
CA ASN A 62 -18.17 -8.53 -8.38
C ASN A 62 -17.01 -9.17 -7.61
N ALA A 63 -17.22 -10.37 -7.07
CA ALA A 63 -16.26 -11.07 -6.21
C ALA A 63 -14.88 -11.24 -6.85
N GLU A 64 -14.79 -11.47 -8.17
CA GLU A 64 -13.50 -11.62 -8.85
C GLU A 64 -12.66 -10.33 -8.81
N ASP A 65 -13.28 -9.18 -9.06
CA ASP A 65 -12.63 -7.87 -9.01
C ASP A 65 -12.18 -7.55 -7.58
N LEU A 66 -13.04 -7.83 -6.59
CA LEU A 66 -12.73 -7.63 -5.17
C LEU A 66 -11.56 -8.51 -4.73
N VAL A 67 -11.54 -9.79 -5.10
CA VAL A 67 -10.42 -10.68 -4.77
C VAL A 67 -9.14 -10.20 -5.44
N GLY A 68 -9.19 -9.80 -6.71
CA GLY A 68 -8.02 -9.24 -7.41
C GLY A 68 -7.45 -8.03 -6.66
N TYR A 69 -8.32 -7.07 -6.32
CA TYR A 69 -7.94 -5.86 -5.61
C TYR A 69 -7.41 -6.14 -4.19
N ILE A 70 -8.05 -7.06 -3.45
CA ILE A 70 -7.58 -7.47 -2.11
C ILE A 70 -6.23 -8.17 -2.18
N CYS A 71 -6.01 -9.06 -3.16
CA CYS A 71 -4.71 -9.70 -3.36
C CYS A 71 -3.64 -8.66 -3.71
N ASP A 72 -3.95 -7.70 -4.57
CA ASP A 72 -2.99 -6.68 -4.98
C ASP A 72 -2.59 -5.74 -3.85
N TYR A 73 -3.51 -5.44 -2.93
CA TYR A 73 -3.29 -4.47 -1.85
C TYR A 73 -3.43 -5.07 -0.44
N TRP A 74 -3.15 -6.36 -0.30
CA TRP A 74 -3.33 -7.14 0.93
C TRP A 74 -2.81 -6.45 2.19
N MET A 75 -1.60 -5.88 2.12
CA MET A 75 -0.94 -5.21 3.23
C MET A 75 -1.76 -4.05 3.81
N ALA A 76 -2.53 -3.35 2.96
CA ALA A 76 -3.43 -2.31 3.42
C ALA A 76 -4.52 -2.94 4.29
N PHE A 77 -5.18 -3.98 3.79
CA PHE A 77 -6.32 -4.59 4.45
C PHE A 77 -5.94 -5.33 5.75
N ALA A 78 -4.84 -6.09 5.74
CA ALA A 78 -4.37 -6.84 6.90
C ALA A 78 -3.82 -5.96 8.04
N TYR A 79 -3.34 -4.75 7.73
CA TYR A 79 -2.69 -3.88 8.73
C TYR A 79 -3.22 -2.43 8.72
N PRO A 80 -4.53 -2.21 8.99
CA PRO A 80 -5.17 -0.90 8.92
C PRO A 80 -4.48 0.21 9.70
N ALA A 81 -4.04 -0.11 10.91
CA ALA A 81 -3.45 0.88 11.82
C ALA A 81 -2.02 1.31 11.44
N THR A 82 -1.31 0.52 10.60
CA THR A 82 0.14 0.70 10.38
C THR A 82 0.55 0.85 8.91
N SER A 83 -0.31 0.50 7.95
CA SER A 83 -0.03 0.62 6.51
C SER A 83 0.37 2.04 6.10
N TRP A 84 -0.31 3.07 6.62
CA TRP A 84 0.02 4.47 6.32
C TRP A 84 1.44 4.87 6.78
N LYS A 85 1.91 4.34 7.91
CA LYS A 85 3.28 4.58 8.42
C LYS A 85 4.30 3.96 7.48
N LYS A 86 4.02 2.73 7.01
CA LYS A 86 4.86 2.01 6.04
C LYS A 86 4.92 2.76 4.70
N ARG A 87 3.79 3.24 4.19
CA ARG A 87 3.74 4.11 3.00
C ARG A 87 4.64 5.33 3.17
N ARG A 88 4.45 6.10 4.24
CA ARG A 88 5.23 7.33 4.50
C ARG A 88 6.72 7.04 4.58
N ASN A 89 7.11 6.00 5.33
CA ASN A 89 8.51 5.62 5.47
C ASN A 89 9.12 5.21 4.13
N SER A 90 8.39 4.44 3.31
CA SER A 90 8.85 4.01 1.99
C SER A 90 9.02 5.20 1.04
N ALA A 91 8.10 6.18 1.09
CA ALA A 91 8.22 7.41 0.30
C ALA A 91 9.49 8.18 0.69
N VAL A 92 9.71 8.44 1.98
CA VAL A 92 10.92 9.14 2.46
C VAL A 92 12.19 8.40 2.02
N LEU A 93 12.26 7.10 2.26
CA LEU A 93 13.44 6.31 1.94
C LEU A 93 13.67 6.18 0.43
N SER A 94 12.61 6.20 -0.40
CA SER A 94 12.76 6.24 -1.86
C SER A 94 13.42 7.53 -2.34
N PHE A 95 13.00 8.69 -1.80
CA PHE A 95 13.62 9.97 -2.15
C PHE A 95 15.08 10.02 -1.72
N VAL A 96 15.37 9.54 -0.52
CA VAL A 96 16.75 9.46 -0.02
C VAL A 96 17.60 8.53 -0.87
N SER A 97 17.05 7.38 -1.27
CA SER A 97 17.75 6.44 -2.16
C SER A 97 18.09 7.06 -3.51
N PHE A 98 17.15 7.78 -4.13
CA PHE A 98 17.41 8.45 -5.41
C PHE A 98 18.43 9.58 -5.27
N PHE A 99 18.34 10.36 -4.19
CA PHE A 99 19.32 11.41 -3.89
C PHE A 99 20.73 10.82 -3.72
N LEU A 100 20.88 9.80 -2.87
CA LEU A 100 22.16 9.16 -2.64
C LEU A 100 22.69 8.42 -3.88
N ALA A 101 21.81 7.83 -4.69
CA ALA A 101 22.20 7.24 -5.98
C ALA A 101 22.84 8.29 -6.90
N ALA A 102 22.24 9.48 -7.00
CA ALA A 102 22.82 10.58 -7.78
C ALA A 102 24.16 11.05 -7.21
N VAL A 103 24.27 11.20 -5.88
CA VAL A 103 25.53 11.57 -5.21
C VAL A 103 26.63 10.54 -5.47
N TYR A 104 26.33 9.25 -5.36
CA TYR A 104 27.30 8.19 -5.61
C TYR A 104 27.77 8.13 -7.06
N VAL A 105 26.87 8.36 -8.03
CA VAL A 105 27.25 8.46 -9.44
C VAL A 105 28.19 9.64 -9.68
N LEU A 106 27.92 10.80 -9.06
CA LEU A 106 28.79 11.98 -9.16
C LEU A 106 30.15 11.79 -8.49
N GLN A 107 30.24 10.92 -7.49
CA GLN A 107 31.48 10.54 -6.81
C GLN A 107 32.13 9.27 -7.39
N GLU A 108 31.70 8.82 -8.57
CA GLU A 108 32.23 7.65 -9.28
C GLU A 108 32.02 6.29 -8.56
N TYR A 109 31.18 6.25 -7.52
CA TYR A 109 30.73 5.02 -6.84
C TYR A 109 29.56 4.36 -7.58
N PHE A 110 29.76 3.98 -8.84
CA PHE A 110 28.68 3.52 -9.74
C PHE A 110 27.91 2.32 -9.20
N VAL A 111 28.59 1.31 -8.64
CA VAL A 111 27.93 0.10 -8.10
C VAL A 111 26.98 0.45 -6.96
N ALA A 112 27.45 1.27 -6.01
CA ALA A 112 26.63 1.73 -4.90
C ALA A 112 25.44 2.58 -5.39
N GLY A 113 25.68 3.43 -6.40
CA GLY A 113 24.63 4.23 -7.04
C GLY A 113 23.54 3.38 -7.67
N ILE A 114 23.90 2.32 -8.41
CA ILE A 114 22.94 1.39 -9.04
C ILE A 114 22.12 0.64 -7.97
N VAL A 115 22.77 0.16 -6.90
CA VAL A 115 22.09 -0.55 -5.81
C VAL A 115 21.06 0.36 -5.13
N LEU A 116 21.42 1.62 -4.87
CA LEU A 116 20.49 2.58 -4.29
C LEU A 116 19.38 2.99 -5.25
N LEU A 117 19.65 3.10 -6.54
CA LEU A 117 18.62 3.34 -7.53
C LEU A 117 17.58 2.21 -7.52
N ALA A 118 18.04 0.94 -7.49
CA ALA A 118 17.17 -0.22 -7.41
C ALA A 118 16.36 -0.24 -6.10
N ALA A 119 16.99 0.03 -4.95
CA ALA A 119 16.30 0.15 -3.67
C ALA A 119 15.25 1.28 -3.71
N GLY A 120 15.59 2.43 -4.30
CA GLY A 120 14.68 3.55 -4.49
C GLY A 120 13.45 3.18 -5.30
N CYS A 121 13.61 2.45 -6.41
CA CYS A 121 12.50 1.95 -7.22
C CYS A 121 11.58 1.01 -6.43
N ILE A 122 12.15 0.07 -5.67
CA ILE A 122 11.39 -0.87 -4.83
C ILE A 122 10.59 -0.11 -3.76
N LEU A 123 11.24 0.81 -3.06
CA LEU A 123 10.63 1.63 -2.01
C LEU A 123 9.56 2.57 -2.58
N HIS A 124 9.78 3.11 -3.78
CA HIS A 124 8.79 3.92 -4.47
C HIS A 124 7.54 3.09 -4.80
N GLY A 125 7.71 1.91 -5.40
CA GLY A 125 6.59 0.99 -5.67
C GLY A 125 5.83 0.62 -4.39
N MET A 126 6.56 0.37 -3.30
CA MET A 126 5.97 0.10 -1.99
C MET A 126 5.17 1.32 -1.46
N SER A 127 5.68 2.54 -1.64
CA SER A 127 5.00 3.76 -1.21
C SER A 127 3.65 3.97 -1.89
N VAL A 128 3.52 3.56 -3.15
CA VAL A 128 2.28 3.70 -3.92
C VAL A 128 1.29 2.57 -3.59
N ARG A 129 1.77 1.37 -3.27
CA ARG A 129 0.95 0.15 -3.16
C ARG A 129 0.42 -0.11 -1.74
N VAL A 130 1.24 0.08 -0.71
CA VAL A 130 1.00 -0.47 0.64
C VAL A 130 -0.27 0.02 1.34
N ASP A 131 -0.72 1.22 1.01
CA ASP A 131 -1.90 1.84 1.64
C ASP A 131 -2.90 2.32 0.59
N ARG A 132 -2.76 1.83 -0.66
CA ARG A 132 -3.49 2.34 -1.83
C ARG A 132 -5.00 2.39 -1.63
N PRO A 133 -5.69 1.33 -1.17
CA PRO A 133 -7.14 1.32 -1.02
C PRO A 133 -7.64 2.48 -0.14
N ARG A 134 -6.96 2.75 0.99
CA ARG A 134 -7.36 3.84 1.88
C ARG A 134 -7.05 5.20 1.31
N THR A 135 -5.92 5.35 0.62
CA THR A 135 -5.54 6.62 -0.01
C THR A 135 -6.45 6.97 -1.19
N VAL A 136 -6.87 5.97 -1.95
CA VAL A 136 -7.84 6.13 -3.05
C VAL A 136 -9.19 6.48 -2.47
N TYR A 137 -9.69 5.72 -1.49
CA TYR A 137 -10.97 5.96 -0.84
C TYR A 137 -11.07 7.38 -0.23
N ALA A 138 -10.01 7.85 0.43
CA ALA A 138 -9.96 9.17 1.04
C ALA A 138 -9.76 10.32 0.03
N SER A 139 -9.53 10.04 -1.26
CA SER A 139 -9.21 11.07 -2.25
C SER A 139 -10.45 11.58 -2.98
N ALA A 140 -10.72 12.88 -2.85
CA ALA A 140 -11.78 13.57 -3.59
C ALA A 140 -11.61 13.42 -5.12
N ALA A 141 -10.37 13.45 -5.63
CA ALA A 141 -10.10 13.32 -7.06
C ALA A 141 -10.54 11.96 -7.64
N TYR A 142 -10.50 10.90 -6.83
CA TYR A 142 -11.00 9.58 -7.24
C TYR A 142 -12.52 9.48 -7.03
N ARG A 143 -13.05 10.09 -5.97
CA ARG A 143 -14.49 10.10 -5.66
C ARG A 143 -15.32 10.91 -6.66
N GLU A 144 -14.87 12.11 -7.03
CA GLU A 144 -15.60 13.09 -7.86
C GLU A 144 -15.44 12.85 -9.37
N GLY A 145 -14.72 11.79 -9.76
CA GLY A 145 -14.62 11.40 -11.16
C GLY A 145 -15.99 11.07 -11.77
N ALA A 146 -16.12 11.23 -13.09
CA ALA A 146 -17.30 10.76 -13.81
C ALA A 146 -17.54 9.26 -13.52
N ALA A 147 -18.80 8.83 -13.52
CA ALA A 147 -19.19 7.46 -13.12
C ALA A 147 -18.40 6.37 -13.87
N ASP A 148 -18.11 6.57 -15.16
CA ASP A 148 -17.37 5.61 -15.99
C ASP A 148 -15.85 5.83 -15.99
N ALA A 149 -15.34 6.80 -15.22
CA ALA A 149 -13.92 7.10 -15.18
C ALA A 149 -13.15 6.01 -14.42
N PRO A 150 -11.96 5.60 -14.89
CA PRO A 150 -11.11 4.63 -14.20
C PRO A 150 -10.85 4.98 -12.73
N ALA A 151 -10.71 6.28 -12.42
CA ALA A 151 -10.50 6.75 -11.06
C ALA A 151 -11.72 6.52 -10.14
N ARG A 152 -12.94 6.73 -10.66
CA ARG A 152 -14.17 6.46 -9.91
C ARG A 152 -14.34 4.97 -9.66
N ARG A 153 -14.09 4.15 -10.68
CA ARG A 153 -14.15 2.69 -10.55
C ARG A 153 -13.14 2.15 -9.54
N GLU A 154 -11.93 2.73 -9.50
CA GLU A 154 -10.95 2.38 -8.47
C GLU A 154 -11.39 2.81 -7.07
N TRP A 155 -12.04 3.97 -6.93
CA TRP A 155 -12.63 4.42 -5.67
C TRP A 155 -13.70 3.45 -5.14
N GLU A 156 -14.61 3.03 -6.02
CA GLU A 156 -15.69 2.10 -5.69
C GLU A 156 -15.12 0.73 -5.29
N LEU A 157 -14.17 0.20 -6.06
CA LEU A 157 -13.47 -1.05 -5.73
C LEU A 157 -12.72 -0.93 -4.40
N ALA A 158 -12.06 0.18 -4.12
CA ALA A 158 -11.37 0.39 -2.86
C ALA A 158 -12.36 0.38 -1.68
N ALA A 159 -13.47 1.10 -1.78
CA ALA A 159 -14.49 1.16 -0.74
C ALA A 159 -15.13 -0.22 -0.48
N MET A 160 -15.59 -0.88 -1.56
CA MET A 160 -16.19 -2.21 -1.47
C MET A 160 -15.20 -3.24 -0.94
N SER A 161 -13.93 -3.18 -1.34
CA SER A 161 -12.90 -4.11 -0.84
C SER A 161 -12.64 -3.97 0.65
N ILE A 162 -12.69 -2.74 1.21
CA ILE A 162 -12.57 -2.53 2.66
C ILE A 162 -13.71 -3.24 3.41
N ILE A 163 -14.94 -3.17 2.87
CA ILE A 163 -16.11 -3.83 3.45
C ILE A 163 -16.01 -5.35 3.25
N ALA A 164 -15.77 -5.81 2.03
CA ALA A 164 -15.66 -7.22 1.67
C ALA A 164 -14.56 -7.95 2.46
N PHE A 165 -13.50 -7.24 2.87
CA PHE A 165 -12.47 -7.82 3.73
C PHE A 165 -12.99 -8.31 5.08
N THR A 166 -14.05 -7.69 5.63
CA THR A 166 -14.72 -8.15 6.85
C THR A 166 -15.41 -9.50 6.66
N ASP A 167 -15.87 -9.81 5.45
CA ASP A 167 -16.49 -11.10 5.16
C ASP A 167 -15.46 -12.25 5.16
N LEU A 168 -14.18 -11.91 4.95
CA LEU A 168 -13.06 -12.85 5.02
C LEU A 168 -12.52 -13.02 6.44
N TYR A 169 -12.59 -11.97 7.27
CA TYR A 169 -12.09 -11.94 8.65
C TYR A 169 -13.12 -11.33 9.62
N PRO A 170 -14.27 -11.98 9.85
CA PRO A 170 -15.37 -11.40 10.63
C PRO A 170 -15.03 -11.20 12.11
N GLU A 171 -14.07 -11.98 12.63
CA GLU A 171 -13.69 -11.94 14.03
C GLU A 171 -12.71 -10.81 14.37
N ASP A 172 -12.07 -10.18 13.37
CA ASP A 172 -11.08 -9.13 13.62
C ASP A 172 -11.77 -7.77 13.91
N PRO A 173 -11.63 -7.21 15.13
CA PRO A 173 -12.27 -5.96 15.49
C PRO A 173 -11.70 -4.76 14.71
N LEU A 174 -10.41 -4.74 14.39
CA LEU A 174 -9.78 -3.62 13.66
C LEU A 174 -10.27 -3.55 12.22
N ILE A 175 -10.45 -4.70 11.58
CA ILE A 175 -11.00 -4.80 10.22
C ILE A 175 -12.46 -4.33 10.21
N ARG A 176 -13.25 -4.80 11.19
CA ARG A 176 -14.66 -4.42 11.35
C ARG A 176 -14.85 -2.92 11.60
N ASP A 177 -14.04 -2.33 12.48
CA ASP A 177 -14.09 -0.89 12.74
C ASP A 177 -13.74 -0.06 11.49
N SER A 178 -12.73 -0.51 10.73
CA SER A 178 -12.37 0.12 9.45
C SER A 178 -13.51 0.08 8.44
N ALA A 179 -14.25 -1.03 8.35
CA ALA A 179 -15.39 -1.14 7.44
C ALA A 179 -16.60 -0.34 7.92
N ARG A 180 -16.84 -0.26 9.23
CA ARG A 180 -17.93 0.53 9.80
C ARG A 180 -17.82 2.01 9.41
N GLN A 181 -16.61 2.56 9.45
CA GLN A 181 -16.35 3.94 9.00
C GLN A 181 -16.69 4.15 7.52
N VAL A 182 -16.49 3.14 6.67
CA VAL A 182 -16.85 3.20 5.25
C VAL A 182 -18.36 3.09 5.07
N LEU A 183 -19.03 2.20 5.82
CA LEU A 183 -20.48 2.02 5.77
C LEU A 183 -21.28 3.27 6.18
N GLU A 184 -20.68 4.16 6.97
CA GLU A 184 -21.28 5.43 7.38
C GLU A 184 -21.22 6.51 6.27
N ASP A 185 -20.48 6.28 5.17
CA ASP A 185 -20.41 7.21 4.04
C ASP A 185 -21.65 7.07 3.12
N GLY A 186 -22.33 8.19 2.86
CA GLY A 186 -23.59 8.23 2.12
C GLY A 186 -23.50 7.72 0.67
N ASP A 187 -22.31 7.78 0.06
CA ASP A 187 -22.11 7.30 -1.31
C ASP A 187 -21.97 5.76 -1.41
N ILE A 188 -21.88 5.07 -0.27
CA ILE A 188 -21.68 3.61 -0.22
C ILE A 188 -22.99 2.84 -0.30
N GLY A 189 -24.09 3.40 0.22
CA GLY A 189 -25.42 2.77 0.16
C GLY A 189 -25.81 2.30 -1.25
N PRO A 190 -25.72 3.17 -2.28
CA PRO A 190 -25.99 2.78 -3.67
C PRO A 190 -25.06 1.68 -4.20
N LEU A 191 -23.76 1.71 -3.85
CA LEU A 191 -22.80 0.68 -4.27
C LEU A 191 -23.16 -0.69 -3.69
N LEU A 192 -23.56 -0.74 -2.42
CA LEU A 192 -23.97 -1.98 -1.78
C LEU A 192 -25.27 -2.51 -2.39
N ALA A 193 -26.23 -1.64 -2.68
CA ALA A 193 -27.46 -2.04 -3.37
C ALA A 193 -27.20 -2.62 -4.77
N MET A 194 -26.14 -2.17 -5.44
CA MET A 194 -25.76 -2.66 -6.77
C MET A 194 -24.93 -3.95 -6.74
N HIS A 195 -24.08 -4.13 -5.73
CA HIS A 195 -23.05 -5.18 -5.72
C HIS A 195 -23.21 -6.27 -4.64
N ARG A 196 -23.92 -6.01 -3.55
CA ARG A 196 -24.04 -6.92 -2.40
C ARG A 196 -25.46 -7.51 -2.31
N TYR A 197 -25.56 -8.84 -2.32
CA TYR A 197 -26.84 -9.55 -2.40
C TYR A 197 -27.76 -9.23 -1.21
N ASP A 198 -27.22 -9.20 0.01
CA ASP A 198 -27.98 -8.88 1.23
C ASP A 198 -28.53 -7.44 1.26
N HIS A 199 -28.06 -6.56 0.37
CA HIS A 199 -28.47 -5.16 0.27
C HIS A 199 -29.39 -4.90 -0.94
N GLY A 200 -29.86 -5.95 -1.60
CA GLY A 200 -30.83 -5.86 -2.70
C GLY A 200 -30.21 -5.99 -4.09
N ALA A 201 -28.90 -6.25 -4.21
CA ALA A 201 -28.33 -6.62 -5.50
C ALA A 201 -28.98 -7.94 -5.93
N ASN A 202 -29.72 -7.93 -7.03
CA ASN A 202 -30.30 -9.13 -7.62
C ASN A 202 -29.82 -9.21 -9.06
N TRP A 203 -28.87 -10.11 -9.30
CA TRP A 203 -28.47 -10.50 -10.63
C TRP A 203 -28.97 -11.94 -10.82
N VAL A 204 -30.22 -12.02 -11.28
CA VAL A 204 -30.79 -13.25 -11.86
C VAL A 204 -30.26 -13.37 -13.28
#